data_AF-A0A235BVY5-F1
#
_entry.id   AF-A0A235BVY5-F1
#
_cell.length_a   1.000
_cell.length_b   1.000
_cell.length_c   1.000
_cell.angle_alpha   90.00
_cell.angle_beta   90.00
_cell.angle_gamma   90.00
#
_symmetry.space_group_name_H-M   'P 1'
#
loop_
_entity.id
_entity.type
_entity.pdbx_description
1 polymer ?
#
loop_
_entity_poly.entity_id
_entity_poly.type
_entity_poly.pdbx_seq_one_letter_code
_entity_poly.pdbx_strand_id
1 'polypeptide(L)' 'MVECAGGKVTDVNGKRFSPYKPSILATNGRIHGEMVEMFRHTN' A
#
# COMPACT_ATOMS: atom_id res chain seq x y z
N MET A 1 -13.29 16.00 5.00
CA MET A 1 -12.88 14.92 5.90
C MET A 1 -12.89 13.65 5.06
N VAL A 2 -11.74 13.02 4.82
CA VAL A 2 -11.65 11.82 3.97
C VAL A 2 -11.80 10.61 4.89
N GLU A 3 -12.99 10.01 4.87
CA GLU A 3 -13.31 8.81 5.65
C GLU A 3 -12.96 7.56 4.83
N CYS A 4 -11.68 7.26 4.69
CA CYS A 4 -11.22 6.05 4.03
C CYS A 4 -11.33 4.84 4.97
N ALA A 5 -12.55 4.41 5.30
CA ALA A 5 -12.95 3.06 5.76
C ALA A 5 -11.84 2.12 6.35
N GLY A 6 -11.02 2.59 7.29
CA GLY A 6 -9.89 1.82 7.86
C GLY A 6 -8.82 1.34 6.87
N GLY A 7 -8.70 1.97 5.70
CA GLY A 7 -7.74 1.57 4.67
C GLY A 7 -6.28 1.85 5.02
N LYS A 8 -5.36 1.11 4.41
CA LYS A 8 -3.90 1.27 4.56
C LYS A 8 -3.25 1.66 3.24
N VAL A 9 -2.40 2.68 3.29
CA VAL A 9 -1.69 3.24 2.14
C VAL A 9 -0.18 3.21 2.39
N THR A 10 0.56 2.55 1.51
CA THR A 10 2.03 2.44 1.52
C THR A 10 2.56 2.59 0.10
N ASP A 11 3.88 2.50 -0.07
CA ASP A 11 4.44 2.12 -1.36
C ASP A 11 4.31 0.60 -1.59
N VAL A 12 4.66 0.14 -2.79
CA VAL A 12 4.65 -1.29 -3.18
C VAL A 12 5.62 -2.16 -2.37
N ASN A 13 6.58 -1.55 -1.66
CA ASN A 13 7.51 -2.23 -0.77
C ASN A 13 7.03 -2.29 0.69
N GLY A 14 5.85 -1.73 0.98
CA GLY A 14 5.28 -1.62 2.32
C GLY A 14 5.83 -0.46 3.16
N LYS A 15 6.61 0.47 2.59
CA LYS A 15 7.10 1.67 3.29
C LYS A 15 6.04 2.77 3.28
N ARG A 16 6.20 3.76 4.17
CA ARG A 16 5.28 4.90 4.25
C ARG A 16 5.15 5.60 2.89
N PHE A 17 3.91 5.87 2.50
CA PHE A 17 3.59 6.58 1.27
C PHE A 17 4.29 7.95 1.22
N SER A 18 4.79 8.32 0.04
CA SER A 18 5.33 9.64 -0.27
C SER A 18 4.83 10.06 -1.64
N PRO A 19 4.27 11.27 -1.80
CA PRO A 19 3.76 11.76 -3.08
C PRO A 19 4.86 11.99 -4.13
N TYR A 20 6.14 11.96 -3.71
CA TYR A 20 7.30 12.09 -4.58
C TYR A 20 7.80 10.76 -5.16
N LYS A 21 7.19 9.64 -4.74
CA LYS A 21 7.51 8.32 -5.28
C LYS A 21 6.42 7.88 -6.25
N PRO A 22 6.76 7.31 -7.42
CA PRO A 22 5.78 6.89 -8.42
C PRO A 22 4.93 5.69 -7.97
N SER A 23 5.32 5.00 -6.90
CA SER A 23 4.70 3.76 -6.44
C SER A 23 3.75 4.00 -5.26
N ILE A 24 2.48 3.64 -5.43
CA ILE A 24 1.44 3.71 -4.39
C ILE A 24 0.69 2.38 -4.31
N LEU A 25 0.42 1.93 -3.08
CA LEU A 25 -0.40 0.77 -2.77
C LEU A 25 -1.45 1.16 -1.73
N ALA A 26 -2.72 1.26 -2.15
CA ALA A 26 -3.85 1.59 -1.30
C ALA A 26 -4.82 0.41 -1.21
N THR A 27 -5.14 -0.02 0.01
CA THR A 27 -5.96 -1.21 0.26
C THR A 27 -6.93 -0.98 1.42
N ASN A 28 -7.90 -1.87 1.59
CA ASN A 28 -8.82 -1.89 2.73
C ASN A 28 -8.18 -2.31 4.08
N GLY A 29 -6.85 -2.46 4.15
CA GLY A 29 -6.11 -2.83 5.36
C GLY A 29 -6.07 -4.33 5.65
N ARG A 30 -7.08 -5.12 5.22
CA ARG A 30 -7.17 -6.56 5.51
C ARG A 30 -6.17 -7.40 4.72
N ILE A 31 -5.93 -7.05 3.46
CA ILE A 31 -5.07 -7.79 2.51
C ILE A 31 -3.76 -7.05 2.19
N HIS A 32 -3.41 -6.04 2.98
CA HIS A 32 -2.30 -5.15 2.65
C HIS A 32 -0.95 -5.85 2.69
N GLY A 33 -0.76 -6.77 3.65
CA GLY A 33 0.48 -7.56 3.76
C GLY A 33 0.69 -8.49 2.57
N GLU A 34 -0.34 -9.25 2.20
CA GLU A 34 -0.34 -10.16 1.05
C GLU A 34 -0.06 -9.43 -0.26
N MET A 35 -0.66 -8.25 -0.45
CA MET A 35 -0.37 -7.37 -1.60
C MET A 35 1.12 -6.98 -1.65
N VAL A 36 1.70 -6.56 -0.52
CA VAL A 36 3.14 -6.22 -0.46
C VAL A 36 4.02 -7.43 -0.78
N GLU A 37 3.65 -8.62 -0.31
CA GLU A 37 4.39 -9.84 -0.61
C GLU A 37 4.32 -10.22 -2.09
N MET A 38 3.14 -10.11 -2.72
CA MET A 38 2.97 -10.34 -4.16
C MET A 38 3.86 -9.42 -5.00
N PHE A 39 3.90 -8.12 -4.66
CA PHE A 39 4.77 -7.16 -5.34
C PHE A 39 6.26 -7.45 -5.13
N ARG A 40 6.66 -7.97 -3.96
CA ARG A 40 8.05 -8.39 -3.70
C ARG A 40 8.44 -9.66 -4.46
N HIS A 41 7.51 -10.56 -4.73
CA HIS A 41 7.79 -11.85 -5.40
C HIS A 41 7.90 -11.74 -6.93
N THR A 42 7.42 -10.65 -7.52
CA THR A 42 7.40 -10.46 -8.99
C THR A 42 8.68 -9.76 -9.49
N ASN A 43 9.70 -9.61 -8.66
CA ASN A 43 10.95 -8.89 -8.92
C ASN A 43 12.15 -9.79 -8.59
#